data_AF-A0A944BSU1-F1
#
_entry.id   AF-A0A944BSU1-F1
#
_cell.length_a   1.000
_cell.length_b   1.000
_cell.length_c   1.000
_cell.angle_alpha   90.00
_cell.angle_beta   90.00
_cell.angle_gamma   90.00
#
_symmetry.space_group_name_H-M   'P 1'
#
loop_
_entity.id
_entity.type
_entity.pdbx_description
1 polymer ?
#
loop_
_entity_poly.entity_id
_entity_poly.type
_entity_poly.pdbx_seq_one_letter_code
_entity_poly.pdbx_strand_id
1 'polypeptide(L)'
;MKSSFYFIAAAMAAFTIGGNGCGKSAEEKAAQAKQDSIDSVKRADSVYEAQTQHMLDLDTFMDKRADSIRNPHKFAPEVDIENGAEPFVQRVMNEYVRALNRGANVSRRIGGDVTNKVLSQLTAMNGGPSEATDADGNRIRYEVKGVKPAGADHWFEVSWKRGDKSFTAKVRVAMNGPKKLRIEEMK
;
A
#
# COMPACT_ATOMS: atom_id res chain seq x y z
N MET A 1 -34.51 -27.86 -76.57
CA MET A 1 -34.32 -28.32 -75.17
C MET A 1 -35.51 -27.83 -74.36
N LYS A 2 -36.31 -28.77 -73.81
CA LYS A 2 -37.27 -28.70 -72.68
C LYS A 2 -38.05 -27.37 -72.51
N SER A 3 -39.30 -27.19 -72.99
CA SER A 3 -40.59 -27.83 -72.58
C SER A 3 -40.87 -27.62 -71.08
N SER A 4 -42.02 -27.14 -70.57
CA SER A 4 -43.38 -26.88 -71.06
C SER A 4 -44.16 -26.25 -69.89
N PHE A 5 -44.88 -25.14 -70.07
CA PHE A 5 -46.36 -25.04 -70.17
C PHE A 5 -47.20 -25.58 -68.97
N TYR A 6 -47.86 -24.62 -68.30
CA TYR A 6 -49.21 -24.61 -67.68
C TYR A 6 -49.86 -25.91 -67.23
N PHE A 7 -50.35 -25.97 -65.98
CA PHE A 7 -51.66 -26.54 -65.55
C PHE A 7 -51.87 -26.13 -64.06
N ILE A 8 -52.73 -25.16 -63.75
CA ILE A 8 -54.15 -25.35 -63.35
C ILE A 8 -54.34 -26.50 -62.35
N ALA A 9 -54.72 -26.16 -61.11
CA ALA A 9 -55.87 -26.77 -60.43
C ALA A 9 -56.11 -26.08 -59.08
N ALA A 10 -57.12 -25.22 -59.06
CA ALA A 10 -57.94 -25.08 -57.87
C ALA A 10 -58.53 -26.46 -57.53
N ALA A 11 -58.45 -26.85 -56.25
CA ALA A 11 -59.43 -27.75 -55.64
C ALA A 11 -59.60 -27.23 -54.20
N MET A 12 -60.58 -26.35 -53.96
CA MET A 12 -61.95 -26.72 -53.58
C MET A 12 -61.93 -27.60 -52.33
N ALA A 13 -62.06 -26.98 -51.16
CA ALA A 13 -63.36 -26.71 -50.53
C ALA A 13 -63.93 -27.96 -49.85
N ALA A 14 -63.82 -27.98 -48.53
CA ALA A 14 -64.76 -28.53 -47.57
C ALA A 14 -64.19 -28.13 -46.20
N PHE A 15 -64.61 -27.03 -45.57
CA PHE A 15 -65.92 -26.88 -44.95
C PHE A 15 -66.37 -28.17 -44.23
N THR A 16 -65.61 -28.56 -43.22
CA THR A 16 -66.11 -29.41 -42.12
C THR A 16 -65.57 -28.88 -40.79
N ILE A 17 -66.30 -27.89 -40.28
CA ILE A 17 -66.82 -27.81 -38.90
C ILE A 17 -65.97 -28.51 -37.84
N GLY A 18 -65.45 -27.72 -36.89
CA GLY A 18 -64.92 -28.17 -35.60
C GLY A 18 -63.74 -27.30 -35.21
N GLY A 19 -63.94 -26.11 -34.65
CA GLY A 19 -64.28 -26.03 -33.23
C GLY A 19 -62.99 -25.96 -32.41
N ASN A 20 -62.65 -24.74 -31.98
CA ASN A 20 -61.76 -24.41 -30.85
C ASN A 20 -60.30 -24.88 -30.92
N GLY A 21 -59.35 -23.95 -31.17
CA GLY A 21 -57.97 -24.18 -30.69
C GLY A 21 -56.84 -23.28 -31.19
N CYS A 22 -56.94 -22.65 -32.37
CA CYS A 22 -55.74 -22.09 -33.02
C CYS A 22 -55.43 -20.61 -32.76
N GLY A 23 -56.32 -19.85 -32.11
CA GLY A 23 -56.09 -18.42 -31.83
C GLY A 23 -55.30 -18.14 -30.54
N LYS A 24 -55.66 -18.83 -29.44
CA LYS A 24 -55.07 -18.57 -28.12
C LYS A 24 -53.59 -18.96 -28.02
N SER A 25 -53.18 -20.06 -28.66
CA SER A 25 -51.80 -20.55 -28.59
C SER A 25 -50.82 -19.76 -29.46
N ALA A 26 -51.29 -19.11 -30.53
CA ALA A 26 -50.48 -18.22 -31.35
C ALA A 26 -50.30 -16.85 -30.68
N GLU A 27 -51.35 -16.31 -30.06
CA GLU A 27 -51.29 -15.07 -29.28
C GLU A 27 -50.46 -15.23 -28.00
N GLU A 28 -50.57 -16.33 -27.27
CA GLU A 28 -49.72 -16.63 -26.10
C GLU A 28 -48.24 -16.79 -26.50
N LYS A 29 -47.95 -17.50 -27.60
CA LYS A 29 -46.57 -17.62 -28.10
C LYS A 29 -46.01 -16.28 -28.57
N ALA A 30 -46.83 -15.42 -29.18
CA ALA A 30 -46.41 -14.08 -29.57
C ALA A 30 -46.18 -13.16 -28.36
N ALA A 31 -46.99 -13.28 -27.31
CA ALA A 31 -46.81 -12.56 -26.06
C ALA A 31 -45.56 -13.03 -25.30
N GLN A 32 -45.32 -14.34 -25.24
CA GLN A 32 -44.12 -14.91 -24.63
C GLN A 32 -42.85 -14.48 -25.38
N ALA A 33 -42.86 -14.53 -26.72
CA ALA A 33 -41.73 -14.09 -27.53
C ALA A 33 -41.41 -12.58 -27.34
N LYS A 34 -42.44 -11.74 -27.15
CA LYS A 34 -42.25 -10.33 -26.79
C LYS A 34 -41.64 -10.17 -25.40
N GLN A 35 -42.09 -10.94 -24.42
CA GLN A 35 -41.57 -10.90 -23.06
C GLN A 35 -40.10 -11.37 -23.00
N ASP A 36 -39.78 -12.47 -23.68
CA ASP A 36 -38.41 -12.99 -23.78
C ASP A 36 -37.48 -11.98 -24.48
N SER A 37 -37.99 -11.25 -25.48
CA SER A 37 -37.27 -10.15 -26.11
C SER A 37 -37.00 -8.99 -25.14
N ILE A 38 -37.97 -8.62 -24.30
CA ILE A 38 -37.79 -7.54 -23.30
C ILE A 38 -36.79 -7.97 -22.22
N ASP A 39 -36.88 -9.21 -21.75
CA ASP A 39 -36.01 -9.74 -20.70
C ASP A 39 -34.57 -9.95 -21.20
N SER A 40 -34.39 -10.31 -22.48
CA SER A 40 -33.06 -10.39 -23.09
C SER A 40 -32.39 -9.01 -23.22
N VAL A 41 -33.14 -7.97 -23.60
CA VAL A 41 -32.64 -6.59 -23.64
C VAL A 41 -32.26 -6.11 -22.24
N LYS A 42 -33.14 -6.28 -21.24
CA LYS A 42 -32.82 -5.91 -19.85
C LYS A 42 -31.59 -6.63 -19.31
N ARG A 43 -31.44 -7.91 -19.64
CA ARG A 43 -30.27 -8.70 -19.23
C ARG A 43 -29.01 -8.20 -19.92
N ALA A 44 -29.08 -7.85 -21.21
CA ALA A 44 -27.96 -7.25 -21.94
C ALA A 44 -27.56 -5.88 -21.36
N ASP A 45 -28.53 -5.01 -21.04
CA ASP A 45 -28.29 -3.72 -20.41
C ASP A 45 -27.61 -3.88 -19.05
N SER A 46 -28.07 -4.83 -18.22
CA SER A 46 -27.45 -5.13 -16.92
C SER A 46 -26.01 -5.64 -17.03
N VAL A 47 -25.71 -6.44 -18.06
CA VAL A 47 -24.35 -6.92 -18.33
C VAL A 47 -23.47 -5.77 -18.78
N TYR A 48 -23.99 -4.87 -19.62
CA TYR A 48 -23.27 -3.71 -20.11
C TYR A 48 -22.98 -2.71 -18.98
N GLU A 49 -23.95 -2.45 -18.09
CA GLU A 49 -23.76 -1.63 -16.90
C GLU A 49 -22.71 -2.21 -15.95
N ALA A 50 -22.77 -3.51 -15.66
CA ALA A 50 -21.80 -4.18 -14.81
C ALA A 50 -20.39 -4.16 -15.42
N GLN A 51 -20.26 -4.38 -16.73
CA GLN A 51 -18.98 -4.27 -17.44
C GLN A 51 -18.45 -2.83 -17.41
N THR A 52 -19.33 -1.85 -17.58
CA THR A 52 -18.95 -0.43 -17.53
C THR A 52 -18.45 -0.03 -16.15
N GLN A 53 -19.14 -0.45 -15.08
CA GLN A 53 -18.68 -0.21 -13.70
C GLN A 53 -17.34 -0.90 -13.41
N HIS A 54 -17.18 -2.15 -13.85
CA HIS A 54 -15.92 -2.87 -13.67
C HIS A 54 -14.75 -2.20 -14.42
N MET A 55 -15.00 -1.61 -15.59
CA MET A 55 -13.99 -0.86 -16.34
C MET A 55 -13.62 0.44 -15.62
N LEU A 56 -14.59 1.17 -15.06
CA LEU A 56 -14.35 2.37 -14.26
C LEU A 56 -13.56 2.08 -12.97
N ASP A 57 -13.87 0.97 -12.31
CA ASP A 57 -13.14 0.50 -11.12
C ASP A 57 -11.70 0.13 -11.48
N LEU A 58 -11.50 -0.53 -12.62
CA LEU A 58 -10.17 -0.89 -13.12
C LEU A 58 -9.35 0.36 -13.45
N ASP A 59 -9.92 1.34 -14.15
CA ASP A 59 -9.26 2.60 -14.47
C ASP A 59 -8.88 3.35 -13.18
N THR A 60 -9.81 3.43 -12.23
CA THR A 60 -9.56 4.03 -10.91
C THR A 60 -8.44 3.33 -10.16
N PHE A 61 -8.38 2.00 -10.21
CA PHE A 61 -7.30 1.22 -9.61
C PHE A 61 -5.96 1.47 -10.30
N MET A 62 -5.94 1.49 -11.63
CA MET A 62 -4.73 1.74 -12.42
C MET A 62 -4.20 3.16 -12.20
N ASP A 63 -5.08 4.15 -12.09
CA ASP A 63 -4.71 5.52 -11.74
C ASP A 63 -4.12 5.63 -10.34
N LYS A 64 -4.76 5.01 -9.33
CA LYS A 64 -4.22 4.96 -7.96
C LYS A 64 -2.88 4.24 -7.90
N ARG A 65 -2.70 3.17 -8.68
CA ARG A 65 -1.44 2.43 -8.77
C ARG A 65 -0.35 3.24 -9.48
N ALA A 66 -0.70 3.95 -10.56
CA ALA A 66 0.23 4.84 -11.24
C ALA A 66 0.64 6.00 -10.32
N ASP A 67 -0.31 6.57 -9.57
CA ASP A 67 -0.05 7.62 -8.58
C ASP A 67 0.79 7.08 -7.41
N SER A 68 0.61 5.83 -6.98
CA SER A 68 1.44 5.24 -5.92
C SER A 68 2.86 4.93 -6.36
N ILE A 69 3.07 4.62 -7.64
CA ILE A 69 4.41 4.47 -8.24
C ILE A 69 5.08 5.83 -8.39
N ARG A 70 4.35 6.86 -8.85
CA ARG A 70 4.89 8.21 -9.09
C ARG A 70 5.11 9.00 -7.80
N ASN A 71 4.19 8.85 -6.84
CA ASN A 71 4.15 9.59 -5.58
C ASN A 71 4.11 8.63 -4.37
N PRO A 72 5.12 7.76 -4.19
CA PRO A 72 5.13 6.74 -3.13
C PRO A 72 4.95 7.34 -1.72
N HIS A 73 5.44 8.57 -1.50
CA HIS A 73 5.29 9.27 -0.24
C HIS A 73 3.84 9.61 0.13
N LYS A 74 2.94 9.78 -0.85
CA LYS A 74 1.51 10.05 -0.62
C LYS A 74 0.81 8.83 0.02
N PHE A 75 1.27 7.63 -0.30
CA PHE A 75 0.69 6.36 0.13
C PHE A 75 1.46 5.66 1.25
N ALA A 76 2.62 6.19 1.64
CA ALA A 76 3.31 5.70 2.83
C ALA A 76 2.39 5.82 4.07
N PRO A 77 2.38 4.83 4.97
CA PRO A 77 1.60 4.91 6.19
C PRO A 77 1.99 6.16 6.99
N GLU A 78 1.00 6.77 7.61
CA GLU A 78 1.22 7.89 8.52
C GLU A 78 2.06 7.39 9.71
N VAL A 79 3.00 8.21 10.16
CA VAL A 79 3.87 7.81 11.26
C VAL A 79 3.21 8.21 12.57
N ASP A 80 2.79 7.21 13.33
CA ASP A 80 2.36 7.37 14.70
C ASP A 80 3.60 7.58 15.59
N ILE A 81 3.77 8.81 16.08
CA ILE A 81 4.90 9.17 16.95
C ILE A 81 4.81 8.48 18.31
N GLU A 82 3.62 8.22 18.84
CA GLU A 82 3.43 7.64 20.17
C GLU A 82 3.97 6.22 20.21
N ASN A 83 3.61 5.42 19.20
CA ASN A 83 4.03 4.03 19.09
C ASN A 83 5.35 3.86 18.31
N GLY A 84 5.70 4.82 17.45
CA GLY A 84 6.84 4.74 16.55
C GLY A 84 8.15 5.33 17.08
N ALA A 85 8.11 6.21 18.08
CA ALA A 85 9.30 6.93 18.53
C ALA A 85 10.34 6.05 19.24
N GLU A 86 9.92 5.17 20.15
CA GLU A 86 10.84 4.25 20.84
C GLU A 86 11.59 3.31 19.88
N PRO A 87 10.91 2.53 19.01
CA PRO A 87 11.60 1.67 18.06
C PRO A 87 12.45 2.47 17.06
N PHE A 88 12.03 3.70 16.74
CA PHE A 88 12.84 4.60 15.91
C PHE A 88 14.17 4.97 16.60
N VAL A 89 14.15 5.39 17.86
CA VAL A 89 15.38 5.72 18.61
C VAL A 89 16.29 4.49 18.74
N GLN A 90 15.72 3.33 19.06
CA GLN A 90 16.48 2.08 19.16
C GLN A 90 17.17 1.74 17.83
N ARG A 91 16.46 1.86 16.70
CA ARG A 91 17.01 1.63 15.36
C ARG A 91 18.15 2.60 15.04
N VAL A 92 17.95 3.89 15.30
CA VAL A 92 18.96 4.93 15.04
C VAL A 92 20.23 4.68 15.87
N MET A 93 20.08 4.37 17.15
CA MET A 93 21.21 4.11 18.04
C MET A 93 21.93 2.79 17.71
N ASN A 94 21.20 1.77 17.25
CA ASN A 94 21.80 0.54 16.74
C ASN A 94 22.64 0.80 15.48
N GLU A 95 22.12 1.58 14.53
CA GLU A 95 22.86 1.96 13.32
C GLU A 95 24.07 2.86 13.64
N TYR A 96 23.93 3.77 14.60
CA TYR A 96 25.04 4.57 15.13
C TYR A 96 26.18 3.69 15.65
N VAL A 97 25.87 2.79 16.60
CA VAL A 97 26.84 1.87 17.20
C VAL A 97 27.44 0.93 16.17
N ARG A 98 26.64 0.43 15.23
CA ARG A 98 27.11 -0.42 14.13
C ARG A 98 28.07 0.31 13.20
N ALA A 99 27.78 1.57 12.88
CA ALA A 99 28.65 2.42 12.08
C ALA A 99 29.98 2.64 12.78
N LEU A 100 29.94 2.99 14.07
CA LEU A 100 31.14 3.11 14.90
C LEU A 100 31.95 1.82 14.88
N ASN A 101 31.37 0.68 15.23
CA ASN A 101 32.07 -0.61 15.32
C ASN A 101 32.72 -1.07 14.00
N ARG A 102 32.25 -0.55 12.86
CA ARG A 102 32.79 -0.85 11.53
C ARG A 102 33.80 0.19 11.02
N GLY A 103 34.08 1.24 11.79
CA GLY A 103 34.87 2.37 11.30
C GLY A 103 34.16 3.18 10.19
N ALA A 104 32.84 3.05 10.06
CA ALA A 104 32.09 3.69 8.98
C ALA A 104 31.71 5.14 9.32
N ASN A 105 31.44 5.94 8.28
CA ASN A 105 30.97 7.31 8.45
C ASN A 105 29.55 7.34 9.04
N VAL A 106 29.45 7.81 10.29
CA VAL A 106 28.20 7.91 11.04
C VAL A 106 27.23 8.90 10.40
N SER A 107 27.71 10.08 9.98
CA SER A 107 26.87 11.12 9.36
C SER A 107 26.13 10.59 8.14
N ARG A 108 26.77 9.74 7.34
CA ARG A 108 26.15 9.09 6.18
C ARG A 108 25.09 8.05 6.58
N ARG A 109 25.21 7.43 7.74
CA ARG A 109 24.32 6.35 8.20
C ARG A 109 23.07 6.88 8.90
N ILE A 110 23.21 7.90 9.73
CA ILE A 110 22.10 8.41 10.55
C ILE A 110 21.75 9.88 10.31
N GLY A 111 22.46 10.60 9.43
CA GLY A 111 22.26 12.05 9.24
C GLY A 111 20.87 12.45 8.74
N GLY A 112 20.11 11.51 8.16
CA GLY A 112 18.69 11.73 7.83
C GLY A 112 17.74 11.61 9.03
N ASP A 113 18.19 10.95 10.10
CA ASP A 113 17.40 10.53 11.26
C ASP A 113 17.73 11.34 12.52
N VAL A 114 18.84 12.09 12.52
CA VAL A 114 19.26 12.97 13.62
C VAL A 114 19.62 14.36 13.10
N THR A 115 19.48 15.38 13.94
CA THR A 115 20.00 16.73 13.60
C THR A 115 21.53 16.79 13.70
N ASN A 116 22.14 17.76 13.01
CA ASN A 116 23.58 18.01 13.09
C ASN A 116 24.05 18.30 14.53
N LYS A 117 23.20 18.92 15.35
CA LYS A 117 23.49 19.19 16.76
C LYS A 117 23.62 17.90 17.57
N VAL A 118 22.65 17.00 17.44
CA VAL A 118 22.66 15.68 18.10
C VAL A 118 23.85 14.86 17.63
N LEU A 119 24.12 14.85 16.33
CA LEU A 119 25.27 14.14 15.77
C LEU A 119 26.60 14.67 16.33
N SER A 120 26.75 15.99 16.41
CA SER A 120 27.94 16.62 16.98
C SER A 120 28.12 16.26 18.46
N GLN A 121 27.05 16.25 19.26
CA GLN A 121 27.10 15.82 20.66
C GLN A 121 27.49 14.33 20.79
N LEU A 122 26.92 13.45 19.97
CA LEU A 122 27.29 12.04 19.93
C LEU A 122 28.77 11.85 19.59
N THR A 123 29.29 12.60 18.60
CA THR A 123 30.71 12.58 18.24
C THR A 123 31.59 13.12 19.37
N ALA A 124 31.17 14.17 20.08
CA ALA A 124 31.92 14.71 21.21
C ALA A 124 32.00 13.73 22.39
N MET A 125 30.92 12.99 22.67
CA MET A 125 30.88 11.99 23.75
C MET A 125 31.68 10.73 23.43
N ASN A 126 31.53 10.20 22.21
CA ASN A 126 32.07 8.90 21.85
C ASN A 126 33.45 8.99 21.18
N GLY A 127 33.76 10.09 20.51
CA GLY A 127 34.92 10.25 19.65
C GLY A 127 34.65 9.80 18.20
N GLY A 128 35.74 9.59 17.46
CA GLY A 128 35.71 9.22 16.04
C GLY A 128 35.32 7.75 15.77
N PRO A 129 35.09 7.39 14.48
CA PRO A 129 34.74 6.04 14.05
C PRO A 129 35.75 5.01 14.56
N SER A 130 35.27 3.97 15.23
CA SER A 130 36.11 3.14 16.10
C SER A 130 37.10 2.25 15.38
N GLU A 131 38.35 2.66 15.51
CA GLU A 131 39.55 1.82 15.56
C GLU A 131 40.45 2.25 16.74
N ALA A 132 39.85 2.77 17.82
CA ALA A 132 40.56 3.00 19.07
C ALA A 132 40.74 1.66 19.80
N THR A 133 41.98 1.29 20.09
CA THR A 133 42.31 0.19 20.99
C THR A 133 42.27 0.68 22.44
N ASP A 134 41.95 -0.21 23.38
CA ASP A 134 42.16 0.03 24.80
C ASP A 134 43.66 -0.01 25.16
N ALA A 135 43.98 0.11 26.45
CA ALA A 135 45.35 0.07 26.94
C ALA A 135 46.06 -1.25 26.64
N ASP A 136 45.30 -2.32 26.41
CA ASP A 136 45.78 -3.69 26.15
C ASP A 136 45.84 -4.02 24.65
N GLY A 137 45.54 -3.06 23.78
CA GLY A 137 45.56 -3.24 22.33
C GLY A 137 44.29 -3.90 21.75
N ASN A 138 43.26 -4.12 22.57
CA ASN A 138 42.00 -4.69 22.08
C ASN A 138 41.10 -3.61 21.48
N ARG A 139 40.41 -3.95 20.38
CA ARG A 139 39.47 -3.03 19.74
C ARG A 139 38.32 -2.69 20.69
N ILE A 140 38.12 -1.41 20.95
CA ILE A 140 36.99 -0.92 21.74
C ILE A 140 35.69 -1.13 20.95
N ARG A 141 34.73 -1.85 21.56
CA ARG A 141 33.40 -2.10 20.99
C ARG A 141 32.35 -1.21 21.63
N TYR A 142 31.37 -0.84 20.82
CA TYR A 142 30.18 -0.12 21.24
C TYR A 142 28.98 -1.06 21.29
N GLU A 143 28.08 -0.84 22.25
CA GLU A 143 26.89 -1.66 22.43
C GLU A 143 25.75 -0.82 22.98
N VAL A 144 24.57 -0.87 22.34
CA VAL A 144 23.36 -0.25 22.90
C VAL A 144 22.85 -1.13 24.02
N LYS A 145 22.59 -0.55 25.19
CA LYS A 145 22.08 -1.26 26.38
C LYS A 145 20.59 -1.12 26.55
N GLY A 146 20.03 0.01 26.15
CA GLY A 146 18.59 0.18 26.17
C GLY A 146 18.15 1.57 25.75
N VAL A 147 16.90 1.63 25.33
CA VAL A 147 16.13 2.84 25.11
C VAL A 147 14.88 2.69 25.95
N LYS A 148 14.50 3.74 26.68
CA LYS A 148 13.25 3.76 27.45
C LYS A 148 12.63 5.15 27.43
N PRO A 149 11.30 5.28 27.55
CA PRO A 149 10.65 6.58 27.71
C PRO A 149 11.20 7.36 28.91
N ALA A 150 11.34 8.67 28.76
CA ALA A 150 11.95 9.56 29.74
C ALA A 150 11.11 10.82 29.98
N GLY A 151 9.83 10.62 30.30
CA GLY A 151 8.88 11.69 30.61
C GLY A 151 7.92 11.99 29.47
N ALA A 152 7.39 13.21 29.45
CA ALA A 152 6.47 13.70 28.42
C ALA A 152 7.24 14.12 27.13
N ASP A 153 6.50 14.55 26.10
CA ASP A 153 7.03 15.15 24.86
C ASP A 153 8.02 14.28 24.07
N HIS A 154 7.83 12.95 24.08
CA HIS A 154 8.64 11.98 23.33
C HIS A 154 10.14 12.06 23.63
N TRP A 155 10.47 12.29 24.91
CA TRP A 155 11.82 12.13 25.42
C TRP A 155 12.11 10.66 25.71
N PHE A 156 13.31 10.22 25.35
CA PHE A 156 13.81 8.87 25.58
C PHE A 156 15.18 8.93 26.24
N GLU A 157 15.41 8.08 27.23
CA GLU A 157 16.74 7.84 27.78
C GLU A 157 17.38 6.69 27.01
N VAL A 158 18.54 6.96 26.44
CA VAL A 158 19.34 5.99 25.71
C VAL A 158 20.59 5.70 26.53
N SER A 159 20.90 4.43 26.72
CA SER A 159 22.14 3.99 27.34
C SER A 159 22.94 3.10 26.38
N TRP A 160 24.24 3.33 26.30
CA TRP A 160 25.16 2.53 25.50
C TRP A 160 26.53 2.43 26.17
N LYS A 161 27.32 1.45 25.76
CA LYS A 161 28.70 1.27 26.20
C LYS A 161 29.69 1.59 25.09
N ARG A 162 30.88 2.01 25.50
CA ARG A 162 32.13 2.05 24.72
C ARG A 162 33.18 1.31 25.56
N GLY A 163 33.48 0.07 25.20
CA GLY A 163 34.24 -0.84 26.09
C GLY A 163 33.52 -0.95 27.44
N ASP A 164 34.24 -0.70 28.52
CA ASP A 164 33.67 -0.72 29.88
C ASP A 164 32.98 0.58 30.30
N LYS A 165 33.16 1.67 29.54
CA LYS A 165 32.56 2.95 29.85
C LYS A 165 31.11 3.00 29.41
N SER A 166 30.20 3.23 30.35
CA SER A 166 28.78 3.44 30.09
C SER A 166 28.48 4.93 29.85
N PHE A 167 27.56 5.18 28.92
CA PHE A 167 27.03 6.49 28.59
C PHE A 167 25.52 6.43 28.65
N THR A 168 24.93 7.52 29.13
CA THR A 168 23.48 7.72 29.15
C THR A 168 23.19 9.14 28.72
N ALA A 169 22.19 9.31 27.86
CA ALA A 169 21.73 10.62 27.42
C ALA A 169 20.23 10.61 27.15
N LYS A 170 19.61 11.77 27.24
CA LYS A 170 18.21 11.96 26.89
C LYS A 170 18.12 12.52 25.49
N VAL A 171 17.25 11.94 24.66
CA VAL A 171 17.01 12.38 23.29
C VAL A 171 15.53 12.66 23.08
N ARG A 172 15.22 13.68 22.28
CA ARG A 172 13.84 14.03 21.93
C ARG A 172 13.55 13.64 20.50
N VAL A 173 12.42 12.98 20.28
CA VAL A 173 11.92 12.64 18.95
C VAL A 173 10.84 13.63 18.54
N ALA A 174 10.89 14.09 17.30
CA ALA A 174 9.85 14.91 16.71
C ALA A 174 9.57 14.49 15.27
N MET A 175 8.43 14.93 14.76
CA MET A 175 8.08 14.81 13.35
C MET A 175 8.93 15.76 12.50
N ASN A 176 9.55 15.22 11.45
CA ASN A 176 10.33 15.93 10.44
C ASN A 176 9.60 15.87 9.10
N GLY A 177 8.48 16.57 9.04
CA GLY A 177 7.50 16.43 7.96
C GLY A 177 6.45 15.35 8.26
N PRO A 178 5.48 15.16 7.36
CA PRO A 178 4.25 14.42 7.66
C PRO A 178 4.45 12.93 7.95
N LYS A 179 5.59 12.33 7.57
CA LYS A 179 5.78 10.86 7.61
C LYS A 179 7.19 10.44 8.02
N LYS A 180 7.90 11.26 8.78
CA LYS A 180 9.28 10.95 9.18
C LYS A 180 9.56 11.40 10.59
N LEU A 181 10.14 10.54 11.41
CA LEU A 181 10.67 10.88 12.72
C LEU A 181 12.11 11.36 12.61
N ARG A 182 12.50 12.24 13.53
CA ARG A 182 13.89 12.70 13.68
C ARG A 182 14.20 12.91 15.14
N ILE A 183 15.41 12.52 15.55
CA ILE A 183 15.97 12.92 16.84
C ILE A 183 16.46 14.36 16.70
N GLU A 184 15.78 15.30 17.37
CA GLU A 184 16.04 16.72 17.21
C GLU A 184 16.94 17.32 18.28
N GLU A 185 16.84 16.80 19.50
CA GLU A 185 17.55 17.30 20.67
C GLU A 185 18.19 16.15 21.45
N MET A 186 19.30 16.48 22.12
CA MET A 186 19.98 15.60 23.06
C MET A 186 20.52 16.40 24.25
N LYS A 187 20.36 15.83 25.45
CA LYS A 187 20.74 16.38 26.75
C LYS A 187 21.52 15.36 27.56
#